data_AF-A0A952CAL3-F1
#
_entry.id   AF-A0A952CAL3-F1
#
_cell.length_a   1.000
_cell.length_b   1.000
_cell.length_c   1.000
_cell.angle_alpha   90.00
_cell.angle_beta   90.00
_cell.angle_gamma   90.00
#
_symmetry.space_group_name_H-M   'P 1'
#
loop_
_entity.id
_entity.type
_entity.pdbx_description
1 polymer ?
#
loop_
_entity_poly.entity_id
_entity_poly.type
_entity_poly.pdbx_seq_one_letter_code
_entity_poly.pdbx_strand_id
1 'polypeptide(L)'
;MNTGVRHGSHRLLRVALLLGLAGFVPHSPVLRAETPAVYQTGARLPTLTVGATTYHDVVVRSISAQTVLFMHRGGMASVRLRDLSPGEQVRFGYDPAEERASDAAAVQARQEREARQAAAVRARQLEAEHRSRSRFESVLHAFGRPAGINPEGVDLRPRFRELGLYAKDQGRRPSCAVFAVVSAVEYLHAENTGQAEKFSEEYLVWATYRSISRPDDFQELTGDDADTGFALSEVVTALRSYGIPAERSLPNTMGRSLDGVSAPSPEVIREARAHTQGSVHFVPGRDNVTRLNNIVHALNAGLPVPIGAGWPQFHNMRAALLNSQPPAYSHAVTLVGYRNDTGRIEDTTFIFKNSWGPAWGANGYGFATYAYLLQHLHSAILLEIGFRD
;
A
#
# COMPACT_ATOMS: atom_id res chain seq x y z
N MET A 1 -64.19 14.61 -25.22
CA MET A 1 -65.28 13.97 -24.44
C MET A 1 -65.20 14.56 -23.03
N ASN A 2 -66.31 15.20 -22.62
CA ASN A 2 -66.76 15.67 -21.29
C ASN A 2 -65.76 16.30 -20.30
N THR A 3 -65.81 17.62 -20.01
CA THR A 3 -66.78 18.46 -19.22
C THR A 3 -66.65 18.24 -17.69
N GLY A 4 -66.72 19.23 -16.79
CA GLY A 4 -67.03 20.68 -16.84
C GLY A 4 -66.46 21.43 -15.62
N VAL A 5 -66.18 22.73 -15.69
CA VAL A 5 -67.03 23.92 -15.37
C VAL A 5 -67.47 24.05 -13.90
N ARG A 6 -67.04 25.16 -13.24
CA ARG A 6 -67.83 26.21 -12.48
C ARG A 6 -66.88 26.96 -11.52
N HIS A 7 -66.56 28.26 -11.71
CA HIS A 7 -67.25 29.47 -11.16
C HIS A 7 -67.77 29.25 -9.73
N GLY A 8 -67.37 29.94 -8.66
CA GLY A 8 -66.93 31.32 -8.46
C GLY A 8 -67.93 32.02 -7.54
N SER A 9 -67.57 32.44 -6.32
CA SER A 9 -68.29 33.50 -5.57
C SER A 9 -67.58 33.94 -4.27
N HIS A 10 -67.69 35.24 -4.00
CA HIS A 10 -67.08 36.01 -2.94
C HIS A 10 -67.83 35.98 -1.58
N ARG A 11 -67.15 36.57 -0.57
CA ARG A 11 -67.64 37.37 0.59
C ARG A 11 -67.98 36.60 1.88
N LEU A 12 -67.25 36.90 2.97
CA LEU A 12 -67.72 37.83 4.03
C LEU A 12 -66.70 38.01 5.18
N LEU A 13 -66.54 39.28 5.54
CA LEU A 13 -65.86 39.85 6.70
C LEU A 13 -66.55 39.43 8.01
N ARG A 14 -65.78 39.16 9.07
CA ARG A 14 -66.25 39.36 10.46
C ARG A 14 -65.14 40.00 11.30
N VAL A 15 -65.36 41.27 11.61
CA VAL A 15 -64.68 42.07 12.62
C VAL A 15 -65.33 41.75 13.97
N ALA A 16 -64.52 41.45 14.99
CA ALA A 16 -64.97 41.36 16.38
C ALA A 16 -64.21 42.42 17.19
N LEU A 17 -64.97 43.38 17.71
CA LEU A 17 -64.56 44.45 18.61
C LEU A 17 -64.69 43.93 20.05
N LEU A 18 -63.64 44.00 20.86
CA LEU A 18 -63.69 43.79 22.31
C LEU A 18 -62.99 44.96 23.00
N LEU A 19 -63.80 45.77 23.69
CA LEU A 19 -63.38 46.82 24.62
C LEU A 19 -63.10 46.19 25.99
N GLY A 20 -61.98 46.56 26.62
CA GLY A 20 -61.61 46.12 27.96
C GLY A 20 -60.71 47.13 28.68
N LEU A 21 -61.37 47.94 29.53
CA LEU A 21 -60.99 48.56 30.81
C LEU A 21 -59.51 48.81 31.20
N ALA A 22 -59.35 49.99 31.81
CA ALA A 22 -58.13 50.61 32.30
C ALA A 22 -57.40 49.85 33.43
N GLY A 23 -56.07 49.97 33.44
CA GLY A 23 -55.20 49.65 34.58
C GLY A 23 -53.98 50.58 34.56
N PHE A 24 -53.96 51.56 35.45
CA PHE A 24 -52.83 52.45 35.71
C PHE A 24 -51.82 51.70 36.60
N VAL A 25 -50.64 51.39 36.07
CA VAL A 25 -49.54 50.73 36.82
C VAL A 25 -48.41 51.74 37.02
N PRO A 26 -47.92 51.97 38.25
CA PRO A 26 -46.88 52.97 38.51
C PRO A 26 -45.53 52.52 37.91
N HIS A 27 -44.84 53.47 37.27
CA HIS A 27 -43.46 53.29 36.79
C HIS A 27 -42.50 53.26 37.99
N SER A 28 -42.01 52.06 38.32
CA SER A 28 -40.75 51.91 39.07
C SER A 28 -39.58 52.07 38.09
N PRO A 29 -38.53 52.85 38.41
CA PRO A 29 -37.37 52.94 37.54
C PRO A 29 -36.61 51.61 37.57
N VAL A 30 -36.66 50.90 36.45
CA VAL A 30 -35.76 49.76 36.21
C VAL A 30 -34.35 50.33 36.11
N LEU A 31 -33.52 50.08 37.11
CA LEU A 31 -32.06 50.19 36.99
C LEU A 31 -31.64 49.35 35.79
N ARG A 32 -31.35 50.01 34.66
CA ARG A 32 -30.61 49.39 33.56
C ARG A 32 -29.23 49.06 34.12
N ALA A 33 -29.02 47.80 34.48
CA ALA A 33 -27.66 47.28 34.61
C ALA A 33 -26.99 47.50 33.25
N GLU A 34 -25.98 48.37 33.21
CA GLU A 34 -25.11 48.51 32.04
C GLU A 34 -24.50 47.15 31.78
N THR A 35 -24.80 46.57 30.62
CA THR A 35 -24.15 45.34 30.16
C THR A 35 -22.64 45.62 30.10
N PRO A 36 -21.80 44.88 30.85
CA PRO A 36 -20.36 45.15 30.84
C PRO A 36 -19.82 45.00 29.43
N ALA A 37 -19.01 45.97 28.99
CA ALA A 37 -18.44 45.99 27.65
C ALA A 37 -17.67 44.69 27.35
N VAL A 38 -18.01 44.05 26.22
CA VAL A 38 -17.36 42.83 25.74
C VAL A 38 -15.97 43.18 25.20
N TYR A 39 -14.94 42.47 25.65
CA TYR A 39 -13.58 42.62 25.17
C TYR A 39 -13.48 42.26 23.70
N GLN A 40 -12.66 43.03 22.99
CA GLN A 40 -12.37 42.83 21.57
C GLN A 40 -10.89 42.56 21.39
N THR A 41 -10.53 42.13 20.18
CA THR A 41 -9.12 42.07 19.79
C THR A 41 -8.45 43.42 20.02
N GLY A 42 -7.29 43.43 20.68
CA GLY A 42 -6.57 44.64 21.07
C GLY A 42 -6.90 45.16 22.48
N ALA A 43 -7.89 44.59 23.18
CA ALA A 43 -8.20 44.96 24.55
C ALA A 43 -6.99 44.76 25.48
N ARG A 44 -6.77 45.73 26.37
CA ARG A 44 -5.69 45.73 27.37
C ARG A 44 -6.26 45.52 28.76
N LEU A 45 -5.71 44.55 29.47
CA LEU A 45 -6.15 44.12 30.80
C LEU A 45 -4.95 44.18 31.75
N PRO A 46 -5.07 44.82 32.92
CA PRO A 46 -4.00 44.80 33.92
C PRO A 46 -3.67 43.37 34.35
N THR A 47 -4.70 42.55 34.51
CA THR A 47 -4.60 41.14 34.87
C THR A 47 -5.69 40.30 34.22
N LEU A 48 -5.40 39.04 33.92
CA LEU A 48 -6.38 38.01 33.59
C LEU A 48 -6.06 36.75 34.41
N THR A 49 -7.00 36.28 35.22
CA THR A 49 -6.81 35.07 36.05
C THR A 49 -7.55 33.88 35.43
N VAL A 50 -6.85 32.76 35.27
CA VAL A 50 -7.36 31.49 34.73
C VAL A 50 -6.95 30.37 35.67
N GLY A 51 -7.92 29.77 36.37
CA GLY A 51 -7.64 28.81 37.45
C GLY A 51 -6.70 29.41 38.51
N ALA A 52 -5.55 28.78 38.73
CA ALA A 52 -4.53 29.23 39.69
C ALA A 52 -3.54 30.24 39.11
N THR A 53 -3.57 30.52 37.81
CA THR A 53 -2.58 31.36 37.13
C THR A 53 -3.13 32.75 36.88
N THR A 54 -2.37 33.78 37.27
CA THR A 54 -2.69 35.18 36.94
C THR A 54 -1.67 35.73 35.95
N TYR A 55 -2.17 36.16 34.80
CA TYR A 55 -1.40 36.84 33.77
C TYR A 55 -1.48 38.35 33.99
N HIS A 56 -0.36 39.06 33.85
CA HIS A 56 -0.27 40.52 34.01
C HIS A 56 0.07 41.19 32.67
N ASP A 57 -0.40 42.43 32.47
CA ASP A 57 -0.19 43.23 31.25
C ASP A 57 -0.72 42.55 29.98
N VAL A 58 -1.95 42.04 30.07
CA VAL A 58 -2.57 41.22 29.03
C VAL A 58 -3.07 42.09 27.87
N VAL A 59 -2.71 41.70 26.65
CA VAL A 59 -3.14 42.31 25.39
C VAL A 59 -3.78 41.22 24.53
N VAL A 60 -5.09 41.29 24.36
CA VAL A 60 -5.86 40.32 23.57
C VAL A 60 -5.43 40.40 22.10
N ARG A 61 -5.09 39.25 21.51
CA ARG A 61 -4.64 39.13 20.11
C ARG A 61 -5.68 38.51 19.20
N SER A 62 -6.41 37.52 19.69
CA SER A 62 -7.58 37.00 18.98
C SER A 62 -8.51 36.31 19.98
N ILE A 63 -9.80 36.38 19.72
CA ILE A 63 -10.83 35.63 20.43
C ILE A 63 -11.49 34.73 19.40
N SER A 64 -11.58 33.44 19.70
CA SER A 64 -12.34 32.45 18.93
C SER A 64 -13.50 31.94 19.79
N ALA A 65 -14.36 31.08 19.23
CA ALA A 65 -15.43 30.43 19.99
C ALA A 65 -14.91 29.57 21.17
N GLN A 66 -13.64 29.15 21.14
CA GLN A 66 -13.07 28.21 22.11
C GLN A 66 -12.01 28.85 23.01
N THR A 67 -11.26 29.82 22.48
CA THR A 67 -10.03 30.30 23.09
C THR A 67 -9.87 31.81 22.97
N VAL A 68 -9.13 32.37 23.92
CA VAL A 68 -8.51 33.69 23.76
C VAL A 68 -7.00 33.52 23.70
N LEU A 69 -6.41 34.05 22.62
CA LEU A 69 -4.98 34.21 22.45
C LEU A 69 -4.60 35.62 22.86
N PHE A 70 -3.59 35.77 23.71
CA PHE A 70 -3.15 37.07 24.20
C PHE A 70 -1.65 37.11 24.46
N MET A 71 -1.10 38.33 24.44
CA MET A 71 0.24 38.62 24.94
C MET A 71 0.16 39.05 26.40
N HIS A 72 1.17 38.75 27.20
CA HIS A 72 1.30 39.19 28.59
C HIS A 72 2.79 39.42 28.91
N ARG A 73 3.11 39.88 30.12
CA ARG A 73 4.50 40.20 30.53
C ARG A 73 5.51 39.04 30.33
N GLY A 74 5.04 37.79 30.37
CA GLY A 74 5.85 36.59 30.23
C GLY A 74 5.88 35.99 28.81
N GLY A 75 5.21 36.60 27.84
CA GLY A 75 5.16 36.10 26.46
C GLY A 75 3.74 35.98 25.90
N MET A 76 3.48 34.92 25.14
CA MET A 76 2.19 34.65 24.51
C MET A 76 1.52 33.47 25.20
N ALA A 77 0.21 33.57 25.44
CA ALA A 77 -0.60 32.50 26.01
C ALA A 77 -1.92 32.34 25.27
N SER A 78 -2.42 31.11 25.22
CA SER A 78 -3.74 30.76 24.70
C SER A 78 -4.47 29.96 25.76
N VAL A 79 -5.64 30.45 26.19
CA VAL A 79 -6.45 29.80 27.22
C VAL A 79 -7.85 29.53 26.67
N ARG A 80 -8.51 28.48 27.17
CA ARG A 80 -9.90 28.24 26.79
C ARG A 80 -10.83 29.19 27.52
N LEU A 81 -11.82 29.69 26.78
CA LEU A 81 -12.82 30.59 27.32
C LEU A 81 -13.63 29.94 28.46
N ARG A 82 -13.92 28.64 28.35
CA ARG A 82 -14.61 27.88 29.40
C ARG A 82 -13.85 27.74 30.72
N ASP A 83 -12.53 27.92 30.69
CA ASP A 83 -11.68 27.82 31.88
C ASP A 83 -11.57 29.18 32.61
N LEU A 84 -12.14 30.25 32.03
CA LEU A 84 -12.23 31.57 32.66
C LEU A 84 -13.32 31.60 33.74
N SER A 85 -13.24 32.58 34.64
CA SER A 85 -14.31 32.82 35.62
C SER A 85 -15.63 33.22 34.92
N PRO A 86 -16.81 32.99 35.53
CA PRO A 86 -18.09 33.35 34.90
C PRO A 86 -18.20 34.82 34.47
N GLY A 87 -17.61 35.74 35.26
CA GLY A 87 -17.58 37.16 34.91
C GLY A 87 -16.71 37.44 33.67
N GLU A 88 -15.54 36.80 33.59
CA GLU A 88 -14.65 36.92 32.43
C GLU A 88 -15.23 36.23 31.19
N GLN A 89 -15.94 35.10 31.33
CA GLN A 89 -16.66 34.46 30.23
C GLN A 89 -17.65 35.42 29.55
N VAL A 90 -18.46 36.15 30.34
CA VAL A 90 -19.38 37.17 29.82
C VAL A 90 -18.62 38.29 29.11
N ARG A 91 -17.50 38.76 29.69
CA ARG A 91 -16.70 39.83 29.09
C ARG A 91 -15.97 39.40 27.82
N PHE A 92 -15.64 38.12 27.65
CA PHE A 92 -15.07 37.60 26.41
C PHE A 92 -16.13 37.11 25.40
N GLY A 93 -17.42 37.23 25.72
CA GLY A 93 -18.50 36.81 24.83
C GLY A 93 -18.57 35.29 24.63
N TYR A 94 -18.16 34.51 25.63
CA TYR A 94 -18.16 33.06 25.53
C TYR A 94 -19.59 32.49 25.49
N ASP A 95 -19.91 31.75 24.43
CA ASP A 95 -21.13 30.97 24.31
C ASP A 95 -20.78 29.46 24.25
N PRO A 96 -21.19 28.65 25.26
CA PRO A 96 -21.02 27.20 25.23
C PRO A 96 -21.65 26.51 24.01
N ALA A 97 -22.70 27.09 23.40
CA ALA A 97 -23.30 26.56 22.17
C ALA A 97 -22.40 26.80 20.95
N GLU A 98 -21.77 27.97 20.85
CA GLU A 98 -20.80 28.27 19.80
C GLU A 98 -19.52 27.45 19.94
N GLU A 99 -19.01 27.22 21.16
CA GLU A 99 -17.88 26.32 21.40
C GLU A 99 -18.20 24.90 20.90
N ARG A 100 -19.35 24.33 21.30
CA ARG A 100 -19.79 23.00 20.85
C ARG A 100 -19.96 22.92 19.34
N ALA A 101 -20.51 23.96 18.71
CA ALA A 101 -20.65 24.02 17.26
C ALA A 101 -19.28 24.09 16.56
N SER A 102 -18.34 24.85 17.12
CA SER A 102 -16.97 24.96 16.62
C SER A 102 -16.20 23.64 16.75
N ASP A 103 -16.33 22.95 17.88
CA ASP A 103 -15.75 21.62 18.11
C ASP A 103 -16.33 20.58 17.14
N ALA A 104 -17.66 20.57 16.98
CA ALA A 104 -18.34 19.68 16.03
C ALA A 104 -17.88 19.94 14.58
N ALA A 105 -17.77 21.22 14.18
CA ALA A 105 -17.27 21.60 12.87
C ALA A 105 -15.80 21.20 12.67
N ALA A 106 -14.95 21.31 13.70
CA ALA A 106 -13.55 20.90 13.64
C ALA A 106 -13.40 19.37 13.49
N VAL A 107 -14.22 18.59 14.22
CA VAL A 107 -14.28 17.13 14.09
C VAL A 107 -14.77 16.73 12.70
N GLN A 108 -15.86 17.33 12.23
CA GLN A 108 -16.40 17.07 10.89
C GLN A 108 -15.36 17.41 9.81
N ALA A 109 -14.72 18.59 9.89
CA ALA A 109 -13.69 18.99 8.93
C ALA A 109 -12.48 18.04 8.94
N ARG A 110 -12.12 17.48 10.11
CA ARG A 110 -11.07 16.45 10.21
C ARG A 110 -11.51 15.15 9.53
N GLN A 111 -12.71 14.66 9.82
CA GLN A 111 -13.27 13.46 9.19
C GLN A 111 -13.37 13.61 7.67
N GLU A 112 -13.80 14.78 7.18
CA GLU A 112 -13.84 15.07 5.75
C GLU A 112 -12.45 15.08 5.11
N ARG A 113 -11.42 15.63 5.78
CA ARG A 113 -10.04 15.59 5.29
C ARG A 113 -9.51 14.16 5.22
N GLU A 114 -9.72 13.37 6.27
CA GLU A 114 -9.31 11.95 6.33
C GLU A 114 -10.02 11.15 5.23
N ALA A 115 -11.33 11.36 5.03
CA ALA A 115 -12.10 10.72 3.97
C ALA A 115 -11.64 11.14 2.56
N ARG A 116 -11.35 12.42 2.33
CA ARG A 116 -10.81 12.89 1.04
C ARG A 116 -9.43 12.29 0.75
N GLN A 117 -8.58 12.19 1.77
CA GLN A 117 -7.26 11.57 1.64
C GLN A 117 -7.37 10.08 1.32
N ALA A 118 -8.24 9.35 2.04
CA ALA A 118 -8.51 7.94 1.76
C ALA A 118 -9.07 7.73 0.35
N ALA A 119 -10.02 8.57 -0.09
CA ALA A 119 -10.57 8.51 -1.45
C ALA A 119 -9.51 8.79 -2.53
N ALA A 120 -8.61 9.75 -2.30
CA ALA A 120 -7.52 10.04 -3.22
C ALA A 120 -6.50 8.89 -3.33
N VAL A 121 -6.17 8.22 -2.22
CA VAL A 121 -5.34 7.01 -2.22
C VAL A 121 -6.04 5.90 -3.01
N ARG A 122 -7.31 5.66 -2.73
CA ARG A 122 -8.11 4.62 -3.42
C ARG A 122 -8.20 4.87 -4.93
N ALA A 123 -8.40 6.11 -5.35
CA ALA A 123 -8.44 6.46 -6.78
C ALA A 123 -7.12 6.14 -7.49
N ARG A 124 -5.97 6.47 -6.87
CA ARG A 124 -4.65 6.15 -7.42
C ARG A 124 -4.40 4.65 -7.50
N GLN A 125 -4.81 3.88 -6.49
CA GLN A 125 -4.73 2.42 -6.52
C GLN A 125 -5.55 1.84 -7.68
N LEU A 126 -6.80 2.28 -7.86
CA LEU A 126 -7.65 1.82 -8.97
C LEU A 126 -7.06 2.14 -10.35
N GLU A 127 -6.47 3.32 -10.53
CA GLU A 127 -5.77 3.68 -11.77
C GLU A 127 -4.54 2.79 -12.03
N ALA A 128 -3.77 2.48 -10.98
CA ALA A 128 -2.61 1.61 -11.07
C ALA A 128 -2.99 0.15 -11.35
N GLU A 129 -4.04 -0.37 -10.71
CA GLU A 129 -4.63 -1.68 -11.02
C GLU A 129 -5.08 -1.76 -12.48
N HIS A 130 -5.81 -0.75 -12.97
CA HIS A 130 -6.27 -0.70 -14.36
C HIS A 130 -5.10 -0.72 -15.35
N ARG A 131 -4.05 0.07 -15.08
CA ARG A 131 -2.83 0.11 -15.88
C ARG A 131 -2.09 -1.23 -15.85
N SER A 132 -1.98 -1.88 -14.68
CA SER A 132 -1.34 -3.19 -14.56
C SER A 132 -2.08 -4.24 -15.37
N ARG A 133 -3.42 -4.29 -15.26
CA ARG A 133 -4.25 -5.23 -16.03
C ARG A 133 -4.13 -4.98 -17.53
N SER A 134 -4.24 -3.73 -17.97
CA SER A 134 -4.10 -3.37 -19.39
C SER A 134 -2.73 -3.75 -19.96
N ARG A 135 -1.66 -3.56 -19.18
CA ARG A 135 -0.29 -3.97 -19.54
C ARG A 135 -0.17 -5.49 -19.66
N PHE A 136 -0.74 -6.22 -18.71
CA PHE A 136 -0.75 -7.68 -18.73
C PHE A 136 -1.54 -8.24 -19.93
N GLU A 137 -2.75 -7.74 -20.17
CA GLU A 137 -3.56 -8.09 -21.34
C GLU A 137 -2.82 -7.80 -22.65
N SER A 138 -2.13 -6.66 -22.75
CA SER A 138 -1.33 -6.31 -23.92
C SER A 138 -0.20 -7.32 -24.19
N VAL A 139 0.46 -7.80 -23.14
CA VAL A 139 1.49 -8.85 -23.25
C VAL A 139 0.87 -10.16 -23.73
N LEU A 140 -0.28 -10.56 -23.17
CA LEU A 140 -0.98 -11.77 -23.61
C LEU A 140 -1.39 -11.70 -25.09
N HIS A 141 -1.85 -10.53 -25.56
CA HIS A 141 -2.17 -10.32 -26.97
C HIS A 141 -0.96 -10.34 -27.91
N ALA A 142 0.24 -10.06 -27.38
CA ALA A 142 1.48 -10.09 -28.16
C ALA A 142 2.05 -11.51 -28.31
N PHE A 143 1.67 -12.45 -27.45
CA PHE A 143 2.18 -13.82 -27.48
C PHE A 143 1.90 -14.52 -28.81
N GLY A 144 2.86 -15.34 -29.22
CA GLY A 144 2.84 -16.03 -30.52
C GLY A 144 3.30 -15.17 -31.70
N ARG A 145 3.61 -13.87 -31.49
CA ARG A 145 4.25 -13.01 -32.48
C ARG A 145 5.73 -12.81 -32.13
N PRO A 146 6.65 -12.65 -33.10
CA PRO A 146 8.03 -12.31 -32.83
C PRO A 146 8.14 -11.05 -31.96
N ALA A 147 8.96 -11.11 -30.91
CA ALA A 147 9.21 -9.99 -30.01
C ALA A 147 10.25 -9.05 -30.61
N GLY A 148 9.92 -7.75 -30.63
CA GLY A 148 10.90 -6.73 -30.95
C GLY A 148 11.89 -6.58 -29.80
N ILE A 149 13.18 -6.55 -30.11
CA ILE A 149 14.22 -6.16 -29.15
C ILE A 149 14.19 -4.64 -28.97
N ASN A 150 14.13 -4.20 -27.72
CA ASN A 150 14.39 -2.80 -27.38
C ASN A 150 15.89 -2.53 -27.59
N PRO A 151 16.27 -1.57 -28.47
CA PRO A 151 17.68 -1.26 -28.73
C PRO A 151 18.47 -0.84 -27.48
N GLU A 152 17.80 -0.22 -26.50
CA GLU A 152 18.41 0.18 -25.22
C GLU A 152 18.46 -0.97 -24.20
N GLY A 153 17.92 -2.15 -24.56
CA GLY A 153 17.64 -3.24 -23.65
C GLY A 153 16.52 -2.91 -22.65
N VAL A 154 16.38 -3.77 -21.65
CA VAL A 154 15.48 -3.57 -20.52
C VAL A 154 16.29 -3.80 -19.24
N ASP A 155 16.20 -2.89 -18.28
CA ASP A 155 16.88 -3.06 -16.99
C ASP A 155 16.00 -2.56 -15.86
N LEU A 156 15.37 -3.48 -15.12
CA LEU A 156 14.53 -3.16 -13.97
C LEU A 156 15.34 -2.97 -12.68
N ARG A 157 16.66 -3.23 -12.67
CA ARG A 157 17.48 -3.14 -11.45
C ARG A 157 17.46 -1.75 -10.80
N PRO A 158 17.50 -0.62 -11.54
CA PRO A 158 17.34 0.71 -10.93
C PRO A 158 16.00 0.83 -10.20
N ARG A 159 14.91 0.33 -10.81
CA ARG A 159 13.58 0.38 -10.20
C ARG A 159 13.47 -0.50 -8.95
N PHE A 160 14.00 -1.72 -8.99
CA PHE A 160 14.12 -2.56 -7.78
C PHE A 160 14.88 -1.84 -6.64
N ARG A 161 15.94 -1.07 -6.96
CA ARG A 161 16.70 -0.31 -5.97
C ARG A 161 15.90 0.85 -5.38
N GLU A 162 15.21 1.63 -6.22
CA GLU A 162 14.34 2.73 -5.78
C GLU A 162 13.25 2.24 -4.81
N LEU A 163 12.69 1.06 -5.10
CA LEU A 163 11.68 0.41 -4.26
C LEU A 163 12.29 -0.27 -3.02
N GLY A 164 13.61 -0.28 -2.84
CA GLY A 164 14.26 -0.97 -1.71
C GLY A 164 14.14 -2.49 -1.75
N LEU A 165 13.84 -3.07 -2.90
CA LEU A 165 13.63 -4.50 -3.15
C LEU A 165 14.93 -5.19 -3.55
N TYR A 166 15.93 -5.14 -2.67
CA TYR A 166 17.25 -5.75 -2.88
C TYR A 166 17.21 -7.29 -2.98
N ALA A 167 18.30 -7.89 -3.45
CA ALA A 167 18.45 -9.35 -3.44
C ALA A 167 18.45 -9.89 -2.01
N LYS A 168 17.58 -10.87 -1.75
CA LYS A 168 17.48 -11.55 -0.46
C LYS A 168 18.35 -12.82 -0.47
N ASP A 169 18.50 -13.44 0.70
CA ASP A 169 19.30 -14.64 0.88
C ASP A 169 18.43 -15.80 1.39
N GLN A 170 18.29 -16.85 0.57
CA GLN A 170 17.55 -18.06 0.94
C GLN A 170 18.28 -18.91 1.99
N GLY A 171 19.57 -18.67 2.19
CA GLY A 171 20.45 -19.47 3.01
C GLY A 171 20.53 -20.92 2.54
N ARG A 172 20.47 -21.86 3.49
CA ARG A 172 20.77 -23.28 3.20
C ARG A 172 19.57 -24.10 2.69
N ARG A 173 18.35 -23.54 2.77
CA ARG A 173 17.14 -24.27 2.38
C ARG A 173 16.96 -24.23 0.86
N PRO A 174 16.52 -25.32 0.20
CA PRO A 174 16.26 -25.34 -1.25
C PRO A 174 14.95 -24.60 -1.62
N SER A 175 14.86 -23.31 -1.30
CA SER A 175 13.66 -22.48 -1.42
C SER A 175 13.72 -21.46 -2.56
N CYS A 176 14.64 -21.60 -3.51
CA CYS A 176 14.87 -20.64 -4.59
C CYS A 176 13.61 -20.26 -5.38
N ALA A 177 12.73 -21.22 -5.66
CA ALA A 177 11.47 -20.97 -6.34
C ALA A 177 10.54 -20.03 -5.56
N VAL A 178 10.50 -20.14 -4.22
CA VAL A 178 9.75 -19.23 -3.36
C VAL A 178 10.31 -17.81 -3.49
N PHE A 179 11.63 -17.65 -3.38
CA PHE A 179 12.27 -16.34 -3.50
C PHE A 179 12.08 -15.71 -4.89
N ALA A 180 12.13 -16.51 -5.96
CA ALA A 180 11.91 -16.04 -7.31
C ALA A 180 10.47 -15.52 -7.51
N VAL A 181 9.48 -16.23 -6.97
CA VAL A 181 8.07 -15.81 -6.99
C VAL A 181 7.88 -14.55 -6.15
N VAL A 182 8.35 -14.54 -4.90
CA VAL A 182 8.21 -13.40 -3.99
C VAL A 182 8.85 -12.14 -4.57
N SER A 183 10.02 -12.25 -5.20
CA SER A 183 10.65 -11.08 -5.83
C SER A 183 9.79 -10.44 -6.92
N ALA A 184 9.02 -11.23 -7.68
CA ALA A 184 8.10 -10.67 -8.68
C ALA A 184 6.81 -10.15 -8.02
N VAL A 185 6.32 -10.82 -6.97
CA VAL A 185 5.19 -10.34 -6.16
C VAL A 185 5.45 -8.97 -5.55
N GLU A 186 6.59 -8.80 -4.88
CA GLU A 186 6.99 -7.53 -4.25
C GLU A 186 7.07 -6.39 -5.28
N TYR A 187 7.71 -6.66 -6.42
CA TYR A 187 7.86 -5.66 -7.48
C TYR A 187 6.50 -5.21 -8.02
N LEU A 188 5.63 -6.17 -8.37
CA LEU A 188 4.32 -5.86 -8.93
C LEU A 188 3.39 -5.24 -7.89
N HIS A 189 3.47 -5.65 -6.63
CA HIS A 189 2.78 -4.99 -5.53
C HIS A 189 3.17 -3.52 -5.44
N ALA A 190 4.47 -3.24 -5.38
CA ALA A 190 4.98 -1.88 -5.26
C ALA A 190 4.60 -1.00 -6.46
N GLU A 191 4.64 -1.54 -7.68
CA GLU A 191 4.21 -0.82 -8.89
C GLU A 191 2.70 -0.55 -8.91
N ASN A 192 1.89 -1.44 -8.34
CA ASN A 192 0.42 -1.34 -8.37
C ASN A 192 -0.14 -0.52 -7.21
N THR A 193 0.49 -0.54 -6.03
CA THR A 193 -0.02 0.14 -4.83
C THR A 193 0.77 1.38 -4.47
N GLY A 194 1.98 1.54 -5.02
CA GLY A 194 2.95 2.54 -4.58
C GLY A 194 3.61 2.21 -3.24
N GLN A 195 3.33 1.03 -2.67
CA GLN A 195 3.88 0.59 -1.38
C GLN A 195 4.87 -0.55 -1.60
N ALA A 196 6.13 -0.33 -1.24
CA ALA A 196 7.17 -1.36 -1.33
C ALA A 196 7.15 -2.29 -0.10
N GLU A 197 6.03 -2.99 0.10
CA GLU A 197 5.90 -4.01 1.14
C GLU A 197 6.79 -5.22 0.81
N LYS A 198 7.43 -5.76 1.83
CA LYS A 198 8.22 -7.00 1.72
C LYS A 198 7.37 -8.16 2.18
N PHE A 199 7.40 -9.27 1.47
CA PHE A 199 6.59 -10.44 1.81
C PHE A 199 7.43 -11.58 2.38
N SER A 200 6.79 -12.44 3.20
CA SER A 200 7.47 -13.51 3.92
C SER A 200 7.72 -14.75 3.05
N GLU A 201 8.98 -14.96 2.66
CA GLU A 201 9.40 -16.24 2.06
C GLU A 201 9.26 -17.40 3.03
N GLU A 202 9.53 -17.20 4.32
CA GLU A 202 9.44 -18.25 5.34
C GLU A 202 8.01 -18.82 5.40
N TYR A 203 7.00 -17.93 5.36
CA TYR A 203 5.61 -18.34 5.30
C TYR A 203 5.28 -19.08 4.02
N LEU A 204 5.73 -18.57 2.86
CA LEU A 204 5.41 -19.21 1.59
C LEU A 204 6.13 -20.56 1.44
N VAL A 205 7.31 -20.75 2.03
CA VAL A 205 7.96 -22.07 2.17
C VAL A 205 7.07 -23.01 2.98
N TRP A 206 6.61 -22.60 4.17
CA TRP A 206 5.67 -23.38 4.98
C TRP A 206 4.40 -23.74 4.20
N ALA A 207 3.77 -22.76 3.57
CA ALA A 207 2.55 -22.95 2.81
C ALA A 207 2.76 -23.88 1.62
N THR A 208 3.93 -23.82 0.97
CA THR A 208 4.28 -24.72 -0.13
C THR A 208 4.38 -26.16 0.35
N TYR A 209 5.09 -26.41 1.45
CA TYR A 209 5.10 -27.74 2.09
C TYR A 209 3.71 -28.25 2.49
N ARG A 210 2.78 -27.36 2.89
CA ARG A 210 1.40 -27.75 3.22
C ARG A 210 0.51 -28.01 2.00
N SER A 211 0.82 -27.37 0.87
CA SER A 211 0.07 -27.52 -0.38
C SER A 211 0.45 -28.79 -1.14
N ILE A 212 1.65 -29.31 -0.91
CA ILE A 212 2.13 -30.58 -1.45
C ILE A 212 1.95 -31.63 -0.36
N SER A 213 1.05 -32.60 -0.56
CA SER A 213 1.01 -33.78 0.32
C SER A 213 2.24 -34.66 0.02
N ARG A 214 3.42 -34.23 0.46
CA ARG A 214 4.61 -35.09 0.46
C ARG A 214 4.45 -36.08 1.63
N PRO A 215 4.57 -37.39 1.41
CA PRO A 215 4.40 -38.39 2.47
C PRO A 215 5.46 -38.21 3.58
N ASP A 216 5.15 -38.68 4.80
CA ASP A 216 5.88 -38.38 6.05
C ASP A 216 7.36 -38.82 6.05
N ASP A 217 7.75 -39.70 5.15
CA ASP A 217 9.12 -40.15 4.86
C ASP A 217 10.03 -39.06 4.27
N PHE A 218 9.49 -37.91 3.87
CA PHE A 218 10.29 -36.74 3.47
C PHE A 218 10.95 -35.99 4.64
N GLN A 219 10.61 -36.33 5.90
CA GLN A 219 11.27 -35.76 7.09
C GLN A 219 12.67 -36.34 7.35
N GLU A 220 13.05 -37.46 6.70
CA GLU A 220 14.33 -38.14 6.89
C GLU A 220 15.29 -38.01 5.68
N LEU A 221 15.23 -36.94 4.90
CA LEU A 221 16.22 -36.71 3.85
C LEU A 221 17.50 -36.12 4.44
N THR A 222 18.43 -37.01 4.79
CA THR A 222 19.84 -36.67 5.06
C THR A 222 20.70 -37.13 3.88
N GLY A 223 21.65 -36.29 3.44
CA GLY A 223 22.52 -36.57 2.29
C GLY A 223 22.04 -35.94 0.98
N ASP A 224 22.59 -36.42 -0.15
CA ASP A 224 22.41 -35.86 -1.50
C ASP A 224 20.95 -35.84 -2.00
N ASP A 225 20.04 -36.56 -1.33
CA ASP A 225 18.59 -36.56 -1.63
C ASP A 225 17.80 -35.43 -0.93
N ALA A 226 18.44 -34.61 -0.08
CA ALA A 226 17.85 -33.41 0.53
C ALA A 226 17.58 -32.25 -0.47
N ASP A 227 17.83 -32.48 -1.76
CA ASP A 227 17.83 -31.51 -2.85
C ASP A 227 16.48 -31.39 -3.61
N THR A 228 15.36 -31.77 -2.99
CA THR A 228 14.04 -31.53 -3.60
C THR A 228 13.47 -30.18 -3.18
N GLY A 229 13.98 -29.12 -3.82
CA GLY A 229 13.35 -27.80 -3.82
C GLY A 229 11.93 -27.80 -4.39
N PHE A 230 11.37 -26.62 -4.60
CA PHE A 230 10.01 -26.47 -5.13
C PHE A 230 9.99 -26.17 -6.63
N ALA A 231 9.05 -26.75 -7.35
CA ALA A 231 8.68 -26.28 -8.67
C ALA A 231 7.90 -24.95 -8.57
N LEU A 232 8.03 -24.07 -9.57
CA LEU A 232 7.24 -22.82 -9.61
C LEU A 232 5.73 -23.08 -9.51
N SER A 233 5.24 -24.19 -10.09
CA SER A 233 3.83 -24.60 -9.99
C SER A 233 3.35 -24.85 -8.57
N GLU A 234 4.20 -25.45 -7.72
CA GLU A 234 3.88 -25.76 -6.33
C GLU A 234 3.78 -24.48 -5.52
N VAL A 235 4.76 -23.57 -5.68
CA VAL A 235 4.76 -22.26 -5.02
C VAL A 235 3.54 -21.44 -5.44
N VAL A 236 3.18 -21.48 -6.72
CA VAL A 236 1.99 -20.80 -7.24
C VAL A 236 0.70 -21.37 -6.63
N THR A 237 0.64 -22.68 -6.46
CA THR A 237 -0.50 -23.34 -5.81
C THR A 237 -0.62 -22.88 -4.36
N ALA A 238 0.50 -22.87 -3.62
CA ALA A 238 0.55 -22.37 -2.25
C ALA A 238 0.12 -20.91 -2.14
N LEU A 239 0.67 -20.04 -2.99
CA LEU A 239 0.35 -18.62 -3.03
C LEU A 239 -1.14 -18.39 -3.28
N ARG A 240 -1.76 -19.15 -4.19
CA ARG A 240 -3.20 -19.07 -4.46
C ARG A 240 -4.06 -19.56 -3.30
N SER A 241 -3.64 -20.60 -2.59
CA SER A 241 -4.45 -21.23 -1.54
C SER A 241 -4.29 -20.59 -0.16
N TYR A 242 -3.09 -20.09 0.15
CA TYR A 242 -2.72 -19.58 1.47
C TYR A 242 -2.43 -18.08 1.48
N GLY A 243 -2.15 -17.49 0.32
CA GLY A 243 -1.68 -16.12 0.21
C GLY A 243 -0.27 -15.93 0.76
N ILE A 244 0.09 -14.69 1.09
CA ILE A 244 1.40 -14.36 1.64
C ILE A 244 1.34 -13.14 2.58
N PRO A 245 1.82 -13.23 3.84
CA PRO A 245 1.82 -12.12 4.77
C PRO A 245 3.07 -11.25 4.57
N ALA A 246 3.12 -10.11 5.24
CA ALA A 246 4.32 -9.29 5.26
C ALA A 246 5.51 -10.05 5.87
N GLU A 247 6.72 -9.72 5.45
CA GLU A 247 7.97 -10.34 5.91
C GLU A 247 8.13 -10.23 7.43
N ARG A 248 7.74 -9.09 8.01
CA ARG A 248 7.73 -8.85 9.46
C ARG A 248 6.89 -9.86 10.27
N SER A 249 5.87 -10.46 9.65
CA SER A 249 4.95 -11.38 10.33
C SER A 249 5.57 -12.77 10.50
N LEU A 250 6.48 -13.16 9.59
CA LEU A 250 7.30 -14.35 9.74
C LEU A 250 8.64 -14.16 9.01
N PRO A 251 9.67 -13.64 9.70
CA PRO A 251 10.96 -13.31 9.08
C PRO A 251 11.70 -14.54 8.55
N ASN A 252 12.50 -14.32 7.50
CA ASN A 252 13.34 -15.36 6.91
C ASN A 252 14.39 -15.87 7.91
N THR A 253 14.45 -17.19 8.10
CA THR A 253 15.41 -17.82 9.02
C THR A 253 16.73 -18.19 8.35
N MET A 254 16.87 -17.94 7.04
CA MET A 254 18.00 -18.35 6.19
C MET A 254 18.27 -19.87 6.23
N GLY A 255 17.25 -20.67 6.55
CA GLY A 255 17.39 -22.11 6.68
C GLY A 255 18.37 -22.54 7.77
N ARG A 256 18.45 -21.79 8.89
CA ARG A 256 19.27 -22.18 10.06
C ARG A 256 18.84 -23.51 10.67
N SER A 257 17.56 -23.86 10.57
CA SER A 257 17.03 -25.22 10.79
C SER A 257 16.55 -25.78 9.45
N LEU A 258 16.90 -27.04 9.20
CA LEU A 258 16.43 -27.82 8.06
C LEU A 258 15.15 -28.59 8.39
N ASP A 259 14.68 -28.58 9.65
CA ASP A 259 13.54 -29.34 10.17
C ASP A 259 12.17 -28.77 9.73
N GLY A 260 12.14 -28.10 8.59
CA GLY A 260 10.99 -27.39 8.06
C GLY A 260 10.78 -26.01 8.69
N VAL A 261 9.61 -25.44 8.44
CA VAL A 261 9.15 -24.16 9.02
C VAL A 261 8.05 -24.45 10.01
N SER A 262 8.18 -23.94 11.24
CA SER A 262 7.12 -24.10 12.26
C SER A 262 5.80 -23.50 11.79
N ALA A 263 4.68 -24.11 12.20
CA ALA A 263 3.36 -23.64 11.83
C ALA A 263 3.15 -22.18 12.27
N PRO A 264 2.80 -21.26 11.34
CA PRO A 264 2.48 -19.88 11.68
C PRO A 264 1.22 -19.80 12.55
N SER A 265 1.07 -18.70 13.30
CA SER A 265 -0.15 -18.50 14.08
C SER A 265 -1.38 -18.32 13.18
N PRO A 266 -2.60 -18.61 13.69
CA PRO A 266 -3.83 -18.37 12.93
C PRO A 266 -3.97 -16.93 12.43
N GLU A 267 -3.46 -15.94 13.18
CA GLU A 267 -3.46 -14.52 12.81
C GLU A 267 -2.65 -14.29 11.52
N VAL A 268 -1.44 -14.85 11.45
CA VAL A 268 -0.57 -14.74 10.26
C VAL A 268 -1.21 -15.42 9.06
N ILE A 269 -1.88 -16.56 9.26
CA ILE A 269 -2.60 -17.25 8.19
C ILE A 269 -3.80 -16.42 7.70
N ARG A 270 -4.52 -15.73 8.59
CA ARG A 270 -5.61 -14.82 8.20
C ARG A 270 -5.07 -13.60 7.43
N GLU A 271 -3.98 -13.01 7.90
CA GLU A 271 -3.29 -11.89 7.22
C GLU A 271 -2.90 -12.29 5.79
N ALA A 272 -2.22 -13.44 5.64
CA ALA A 272 -1.74 -13.92 4.35
C ALA A 272 -2.86 -14.02 3.30
N ARG A 273 -4.02 -14.54 3.70
CA ARG A 273 -5.20 -14.68 2.84
C ARG A 273 -5.79 -13.35 2.38
N ALA A 274 -5.59 -12.27 3.14
CA ALA A 274 -6.04 -10.94 2.73
C ALA A 274 -5.15 -10.34 1.63
N HIS A 275 -3.87 -10.67 1.60
CA HIS A 275 -2.86 -10.04 0.73
C HIS A 275 -2.73 -10.64 -0.68
N THR A 276 -3.58 -11.58 -1.11
CA THR A 276 -3.33 -12.27 -2.39
C THR A 276 -4.58 -12.50 -3.22
N GLN A 277 -4.84 -11.60 -4.18
CA GLN A 277 -5.76 -11.84 -5.29
C GLN A 277 -5.04 -11.62 -6.63
N GLY A 278 -4.05 -12.46 -6.90
CA GLY A 278 -3.34 -12.48 -8.18
C GLY A 278 -3.57 -13.75 -8.97
N SER A 279 -3.57 -13.62 -10.30
CA SER A 279 -3.52 -14.74 -11.23
C SER A 279 -2.07 -15.00 -11.63
N VAL A 280 -1.68 -16.28 -11.60
CA VAL A 280 -0.38 -16.70 -12.09
C VAL A 280 -0.56 -17.50 -13.38
N HIS A 281 0.21 -17.13 -14.39
CA HIS A 281 0.12 -17.69 -15.73
C HIS A 281 1.46 -18.27 -16.12
N PHE A 282 1.48 -19.52 -16.59
CA PHE A 282 2.68 -20.02 -17.25
C PHE A 282 2.90 -19.27 -18.55
N VAL A 283 4.16 -18.92 -18.85
CA VAL A 283 4.51 -18.37 -20.16
C VAL A 283 4.27 -19.47 -21.20
N PRO A 284 3.33 -19.28 -22.14
CA PRO A 284 2.98 -20.34 -23.09
C PRO A 284 4.09 -20.55 -24.12
N GLY A 285 4.17 -21.76 -24.65
CA GLY A 285 5.11 -22.15 -25.69
C GLY A 285 5.47 -23.63 -25.58
N ARG A 286 5.42 -24.35 -26.70
CA ARG A 286 5.77 -25.79 -26.76
C ARG A 286 7.29 -26.02 -26.73
N ASP A 287 8.06 -25.00 -27.06
CA ASP A 287 9.52 -25.00 -27.08
C ASP A 287 10.09 -23.74 -26.40
N ASN A 288 11.40 -23.75 -26.15
CA ASN A 288 12.08 -22.62 -25.51
C ASN A 288 12.24 -21.41 -26.43
N VAL A 289 12.22 -21.59 -27.76
CA VAL A 289 12.23 -20.46 -28.70
C VAL A 289 10.99 -19.58 -28.47
N THR A 290 9.81 -20.21 -28.45
CA THR A 290 8.53 -19.54 -28.21
C THR A 290 8.46 -18.95 -26.80
N ARG A 291 8.91 -19.70 -25.79
CA ARG A 291 8.91 -19.20 -24.40
C ARG A 291 9.83 -18.00 -24.22
N LEU A 292 11.04 -18.02 -24.76
CA LEU A 292 11.98 -16.90 -24.69
C LEU A 292 11.45 -15.67 -25.44
N ASN A 293 10.81 -15.87 -26.59
CA ASN A 293 10.12 -14.80 -27.30
C ASN A 293 9.03 -14.14 -26.44
N ASN A 294 8.20 -14.94 -25.77
CA ASN A 294 7.15 -14.43 -24.88
C ASN A 294 7.72 -13.78 -23.60
N ILE A 295 8.85 -14.27 -23.08
CA ILE A 295 9.60 -13.64 -21.99
C ILE A 295 10.06 -12.23 -22.40
N VAL A 296 10.57 -12.04 -23.61
CA VAL A 296 10.98 -10.71 -24.10
C VAL A 296 9.79 -9.75 -24.17
N HIS A 297 8.61 -10.20 -24.64
CA HIS A 297 7.38 -9.37 -24.60
C HIS A 297 7.04 -8.91 -23.18
N ALA A 298 7.13 -9.81 -22.20
CA ALA A 298 6.87 -9.46 -20.80
C ALA A 298 7.90 -8.47 -20.24
N LEU A 299 9.19 -8.68 -20.53
CA LEU A 299 10.26 -7.78 -20.10
C LEU A 299 10.13 -6.40 -20.76
N ASN A 300 9.76 -6.32 -22.04
CA ASN A 300 9.48 -5.06 -22.73
C ASN A 300 8.33 -4.28 -22.07
N ALA A 301 7.37 -4.98 -21.48
CA ALA A 301 6.30 -4.38 -20.69
C ALA A 301 6.73 -4.06 -19.24
N GLY A 302 8.00 -4.25 -18.88
CA GLY A 302 8.50 -4.03 -17.53
C GLY A 302 7.90 -4.99 -16.50
N LEU A 303 7.57 -6.22 -16.90
CA LEU A 303 7.12 -7.29 -16.02
C LEU A 303 8.30 -8.23 -15.69
N PRO A 304 8.68 -8.39 -14.42
CA PRO A 304 9.67 -9.40 -14.04
C PRO A 304 9.10 -10.81 -14.24
N VAL A 305 9.95 -11.75 -14.62
CA VAL A 305 9.54 -13.12 -14.99
C VAL A 305 10.29 -14.15 -14.14
N PRO A 306 9.66 -14.77 -13.12
CA PRO A 306 10.23 -15.92 -12.45
C PRO A 306 10.41 -17.09 -13.41
N ILE A 307 11.60 -17.69 -13.40
CA ILE A 307 11.97 -18.84 -14.23
C ILE A 307 12.59 -19.94 -13.37
N GLY A 308 12.41 -21.18 -13.80
CA GLY A 308 13.22 -22.32 -13.39
C GLY A 308 14.10 -22.75 -14.55
N ALA A 309 15.39 -22.93 -14.30
CA ALA A 309 16.36 -23.33 -15.32
C ALA A 309 17.39 -24.33 -14.77
N GLY A 310 18.03 -25.07 -15.68
CA GLY A 310 19.22 -25.84 -15.36
C GLY A 310 20.33 -24.91 -14.86
N TRP A 311 21.05 -25.37 -13.85
CA TRP A 311 22.03 -24.56 -13.14
C TRP A 311 23.35 -25.33 -12.99
N PRO A 312 24.50 -24.69 -13.25
CA PRO A 312 25.79 -25.36 -13.17
C PRO A 312 26.24 -25.54 -11.72
N GLN A 313 27.17 -26.47 -11.51
CA GLN A 313 27.91 -26.55 -10.25
C GLN A 313 28.56 -25.20 -9.92
N PHE A 314 28.56 -24.82 -8.64
CA PHE A 314 29.00 -23.48 -8.21
C PHE A 314 30.43 -23.16 -8.66
N HIS A 315 31.35 -24.13 -8.60
CA HIS A 315 32.74 -23.97 -9.04
C HIS A 315 32.91 -23.74 -10.55
N ASN A 316 31.90 -24.08 -11.35
CA ASN A 316 31.89 -23.84 -12.80
C ASN A 316 31.35 -22.45 -13.16
N MET A 317 30.72 -21.76 -12.21
CA MET A 317 30.22 -20.39 -12.44
C MET A 317 31.37 -19.40 -12.47
N ARG A 318 31.35 -18.51 -13.47
CA ARG A 318 32.27 -17.38 -13.61
C ARG A 318 31.46 -16.11 -13.80
N ALA A 319 31.82 -15.05 -13.07
CA ALA A 319 31.20 -13.72 -13.18
C ALA A 319 29.66 -13.70 -13.12
N ALA A 320 29.04 -14.64 -12.38
CA ALA A 320 27.59 -14.82 -12.31
C ALA A 320 26.91 -14.94 -13.69
N LEU A 321 27.60 -15.50 -14.68
CA LEU A 321 27.13 -15.70 -16.04
C LEU A 321 26.82 -17.18 -16.32
N LEU A 322 25.65 -17.43 -16.87
CA LEU A 322 25.22 -18.70 -17.46
C LEU A 322 25.31 -18.59 -18.98
N ASN A 323 26.18 -19.38 -19.61
CA ASN A 323 26.37 -19.33 -21.06
C ASN A 323 26.56 -20.72 -21.69
N SER A 324 27.57 -21.48 -21.28
CA SER A 324 27.93 -22.77 -21.88
C SER A 324 28.28 -23.83 -20.83
N GLN A 325 28.09 -23.52 -19.54
CA GLN A 325 28.36 -24.48 -18.47
C GLN A 325 27.32 -25.61 -18.50
N PRO A 326 27.72 -26.88 -18.33
CA PRO A 326 26.74 -27.96 -18.22
C PRO A 326 25.91 -27.78 -16.93
N PRO A 327 24.57 -27.94 -16.99
CA PRO A 327 23.73 -27.92 -15.80
C PRO A 327 23.97 -29.19 -14.97
N ALA A 328 23.84 -29.06 -13.65
CA ALA A 328 23.95 -30.16 -12.70
C ALA A 328 22.70 -30.31 -11.82
N TYR A 329 21.97 -29.23 -11.59
CA TYR A 329 20.71 -29.22 -10.83
C TYR A 329 19.75 -28.17 -11.42
N SER A 330 18.56 -28.02 -10.84
CA SER A 330 17.61 -26.97 -11.21
C SER A 330 17.63 -25.83 -10.19
N HIS A 331 17.58 -24.59 -10.66
CA HIS A 331 17.48 -23.41 -9.79
C HIS A 331 16.46 -22.42 -10.35
N ALA A 332 15.87 -21.62 -9.47
CA ALA A 332 14.87 -20.64 -9.84
C ALA A 332 15.35 -19.22 -9.50
N VAL A 333 15.14 -18.31 -10.45
CA VAL A 333 15.53 -16.90 -10.37
C VAL A 333 14.47 -16.03 -11.04
N THR A 334 14.53 -14.71 -10.86
CA THR A 334 13.61 -13.79 -11.52
C THR A 334 14.34 -13.04 -12.63
N LEU A 335 13.92 -13.18 -13.89
CA LEU A 335 14.39 -12.32 -14.96
C LEU A 335 13.86 -10.90 -14.74
N VAL A 336 14.76 -9.91 -14.81
CA VAL A 336 14.48 -8.50 -14.51
C VAL A 336 14.94 -7.58 -15.64
N GLY A 337 15.19 -8.14 -16.82
CA GLY A 337 15.63 -7.38 -17.97
C GLY A 337 16.53 -8.18 -18.91
N TYR A 338 17.08 -7.50 -19.89
CA TYR A 338 18.06 -8.03 -20.81
C TYR A 338 18.89 -6.90 -21.45
N ARG A 339 20.05 -7.27 -21.97
CA ARG A 339 20.87 -6.44 -22.86
C ARG A 339 20.94 -7.08 -24.22
N ASN A 340 20.97 -6.26 -25.25
CA ASN A 340 21.06 -6.73 -26.63
C ASN A 340 21.64 -5.61 -27.50
N ASP A 341 22.86 -5.81 -28.01
CA ASP A 341 23.58 -4.78 -28.75
C ASP A 341 23.37 -4.89 -30.27
N THR A 342 22.66 -5.92 -30.75
CA THR A 342 22.57 -6.26 -32.19
C THR A 342 21.15 -6.18 -32.75
N GLY A 343 20.14 -6.07 -31.89
CA GLY A 343 18.72 -6.17 -32.25
C GLY A 343 18.23 -7.59 -32.53
N ARG A 344 19.10 -8.60 -32.54
CA ARG A 344 18.73 -10.01 -32.77
C ARG A 344 18.49 -10.73 -31.45
N ILE A 345 17.33 -11.36 -31.29
CA ILE A 345 16.95 -12.00 -30.01
C ILE A 345 17.96 -13.05 -29.55
N GLU A 346 18.62 -13.72 -30.49
CA GLU A 346 19.61 -14.78 -30.24
C GLU A 346 20.89 -14.26 -29.56
N ASP A 347 21.19 -12.96 -29.69
CA ASP A 347 22.33 -12.31 -29.05
C ASP A 347 21.98 -11.73 -27.66
N THR A 348 20.74 -11.95 -27.20
CA THR A 348 20.26 -11.40 -25.93
C THR A 348 21.01 -12.02 -24.75
N THR A 349 21.44 -11.16 -23.81
CA THR A 349 21.87 -11.57 -22.47
C THR A 349 20.85 -11.10 -21.45
N PHE A 350 20.11 -12.05 -20.87
CA PHE A 350 19.12 -11.79 -19.84
C PHE A 350 19.80 -11.43 -18.52
N ILE A 351 19.15 -10.55 -17.76
CA ILE A 351 19.55 -10.14 -16.41
C ILE A 351 18.59 -10.82 -15.45
N PHE A 352 19.12 -11.51 -14.44
CA PHE A 352 18.29 -12.12 -13.40
C PHE A 352 18.67 -11.65 -12.01
N LYS A 353 17.66 -11.56 -11.14
CA LYS A 353 17.81 -11.38 -9.69
C LYS A 353 17.87 -12.76 -9.04
N ASN A 354 18.91 -12.99 -8.25
CA ASN A 354 19.13 -14.24 -7.52
C ASN A 354 18.72 -14.10 -6.05
N SER A 355 18.75 -15.22 -5.32
CA SER A 355 18.35 -15.36 -3.92
C SER A 355 19.51 -15.80 -3.02
N TRP A 356 20.75 -15.44 -3.36
CA TRP A 356 21.97 -15.77 -2.57
C TRP A 356 22.60 -14.52 -1.94
N GLY A 357 21.76 -13.54 -1.61
CA GLY A 357 22.15 -12.30 -0.98
C GLY A 357 22.83 -11.29 -1.91
N PRO A 358 23.01 -10.05 -1.44
CA PRO A 358 23.56 -8.96 -2.24
C PRO A 358 25.06 -9.11 -2.52
N ALA A 359 25.79 -9.94 -1.75
CA ALA A 359 27.22 -10.15 -1.98
C ALA A 359 27.51 -11.07 -3.19
N TRP A 360 26.50 -11.80 -3.67
CA TRP A 360 26.67 -12.72 -4.79
C TRP A 360 26.60 -12.00 -6.14
N GLY A 361 27.49 -12.34 -7.08
CA GLY A 361 27.45 -11.82 -8.44
C GLY A 361 27.54 -10.29 -8.51
N ALA A 362 26.68 -9.68 -9.33
CA ALA A 362 26.61 -8.23 -9.50
C ALA A 362 25.57 -7.60 -8.55
N ASN A 363 25.87 -7.57 -7.24
CA ASN A 363 24.97 -7.09 -6.19
C ASN A 363 23.69 -7.93 -6.02
N GLY A 364 23.82 -9.25 -6.08
CA GLY A 364 22.72 -10.22 -6.04
C GLY A 364 22.06 -10.52 -7.40
N TYR A 365 22.65 -10.02 -8.49
CA TYR A 365 22.19 -10.26 -9.85
C TYR A 365 23.21 -11.06 -10.66
N GLY A 366 22.72 -11.77 -11.66
CA GLY A 366 23.53 -12.49 -12.64
C GLY A 366 22.96 -12.36 -14.05
N PHE A 367 23.57 -13.10 -14.97
CA PHE A 367 23.31 -12.99 -16.39
C PHE A 367 23.15 -14.37 -17.02
N ALA A 368 22.27 -14.50 -18.01
CA ALA A 368 22.10 -15.74 -18.77
C ALA A 368 21.99 -15.42 -20.27
N THR A 369 22.79 -16.07 -21.12
CA THR A 369 22.66 -15.88 -22.56
C THR A 369 21.40 -16.54 -23.10
N TYR A 370 20.87 -16.02 -24.21
CA TYR A 370 19.77 -16.65 -24.93
C TYR A 370 20.07 -18.12 -25.24
N ALA A 371 21.26 -18.41 -25.76
CA ALA A 371 21.68 -19.78 -26.08
C ALA A 371 21.63 -20.73 -24.86
N TYR A 372 21.95 -20.24 -23.67
CA TYR A 372 21.87 -21.04 -22.45
C TYR A 372 20.42 -21.35 -22.07
N LEU A 373 19.58 -20.31 -21.97
CA LEU A 373 18.18 -20.50 -21.61
C LEU A 373 17.41 -21.27 -22.69
N LEU A 374 17.81 -21.17 -23.95
CA LEU A 374 17.22 -21.96 -25.04
C LEU A 374 17.32 -23.46 -24.75
N GLN A 375 18.45 -23.91 -24.19
CA GLN A 375 18.71 -25.31 -23.89
C GLN A 375 18.22 -25.73 -22.50
N HIS A 376 18.24 -24.80 -21.53
CA HIS A 376 18.11 -25.15 -20.12
C HIS A 376 16.95 -24.47 -19.39
N LEU A 377 16.07 -23.74 -20.08
CA LEU A 377 14.84 -23.22 -19.47
C LEU A 377 13.85 -24.37 -19.25
N HIS A 378 13.41 -24.56 -18.01
CA HIS A 378 12.43 -25.57 -17.62
C HIS A 378 11.01 -24.98 -17.55
N SER A 379 10.88 -23.82 -16.90
CA SER A 379 9.59 -23.16 -16.69
C SER A 379 9.74 -21.64 -16.56
N ALA A 380 8.67 -20.92 -16.86
CA ALA A 380 8.57 -19.48 -16.69
C ALA A 380 7.11 -19.12 -16.36
N ILE A 381 6.91 -18.15 -15.46
CA ILE A 381 5.58 -17.68 -15.08
C ILE A 381 5.50 -16.16 -15.15
N LEU A 382 4.30 -15.65 -15.35
CA LEU A 382 3.93 -14.26 -15.18
C LEU A 382 2.89 -14.14 -14.07
N LEU A 383 3.01 -13.07 -13.30
CA LEU A 383 2.10 -12.74 -12.23
C LEU A 383 1.27 -11.53 -12.65
N GLU A 384 -0.04 -11.63 -12.50
CA GLU A 384 -0.98 -10.53 -12.50
C GLU A 384 -1.48 -10.41 -11.07
N ILE A 385 -1.29 -9.27 -10.39
CA ILE A 385 -1.71 -9.14 -8.99
C ILE A 385 -2.73 -8.02 -8.82
N GLY A 386 -3.92 -8.38 -8.35
CA GLY A 386 -4.88 -7.48 -7.74
C GLY A 386 -4.76 -7.56 -6.22
N PHE A 387 -4.68 -6.40 -5.56
CA PHE A 387 -4.73 -6.34 -4.10
C PHE A 387 -6.06 -5.69 -3.72
N ARG A 388 -6.85 -6.34 -2.84
CA ARG A 388 -7.95 -5.65 -2.16
C ARG A 388 -7.38 -5.01 -0.89
N ASP A 389 -7.81 -3.79 -0.59
CA ASP A 389 -7.57 -3.18 0.73
C ASP A 389 -8.35 -3.92 1.82
#